data_AF-A0A3M2RPQ2-F1
#
_entry.id   AF-A0A3M2RPQ2-F1
#
_cell.length_a   1.000
_cell.length_b   1.000
_cell.length_c   1.000
_cell.angle_alpha   90.00
_cell.angle_beta   90.00
_cell.angle_gamma   90.00
#
_symmetry.space_group_name_H-M   'P 1'
#
loop_
_entity.id
_entity.type
_entity.pdbx_description
1 polymer ?
#
loop_
_entity_poly.entity_id
_entity_poly.type
_entity_poly.pdbx_seq_one_letter_code
_entity_poly.pdbx_strand_id
1 'polypeptide(L)'
;MEEMEEVLYENSVYSIRRVPGNNKGYGMVAVSKIPKGTRILAEAPLIRLPREVGSKYHARVSIAAKLSKFPPEYGKGYRELCNAYPDDDKEVAIALTNALPLGPKSSDSGVFLQASRFNHSCLPNAQETWNENLDKLTVHACVDIEEGQEITINYLKKLACRKDRQQALEDNCRFRCVCSLCSASVAERRSSDKRQEEIQKLYNEVTSTMARHLDPLENLHKIQRMLELMRKEGIRDVRVPKAYLQAFLTAISHGDQARAQIFAERAFKSRKTLEGDDSPTVVKLKQLSLHPYSHLDYRPNQKWRSNIEDAPRGLSKSDLEAWLWRQYNDREPQFADLRCTETFPCFNDLPGENEASTEFYEATDAFNCTPKKIWVLLGDVLEVDEGEGGDLQVTIEDKNWKMVPVLIRASEFGQTFDHSTVKTGSTIVIPFPVKDENMPGIPGVVIDKQNGFKYETDAP
;
A
#
# COMPACT_ATOMS: atom_id res chain seq x y z
N MET A 1 -21.14 42.54 28.86
CA MET A 1 -20.59 43.05 27.59
C MET A 1 -19.83 41.90 26.99
N GLU A 2 -20.41 41.23 26.00
CA GLU A 2 -19.68 40.26 25.19
C GLU A 2 -18.55 41.03 24.51
N GLU A 3 -17.30 40.71 24.82
CA GLU A 3 -16.17 41.17 24.01
C GLU A 3 -16.44 40.68 22.59
N MET A 4 -16.77 41.59 21.67
CA MET A 4 -16.88 41.26 20.26
C MET A 4 -15.58 40.57 19.86
N GLU A 5 -15.66 39.29 19.50
CA GLU A 5 -14.50 38.53 19.02
C GLU A 5 -13.88 39.31 17.85
N GLU A 6 -12.63 39.75 18.01
CA GLU A 6 -11.91 40.48 16.98
C GLU A 6 -11.72 39.56 15.76
N VAL A 7 -12.57 39.72 14.74
CA VAL A 7 -12.51 38.99 13.46
C VAL A 7 -11.61 39.78 12.51
N LEU A 8 -10.50 39.16 12.11
CA LEU A 8 -9.52 39.73 11.17
C LEU A 8 -9.99 39.57 9.71
N TYR A 9 -10.68 38.47 9.42
CA TYR A 9 -11.12 38.11 8.07
C TYR A 9 -12.26 37.09 8.17
N GLU A 10 -13.21 37.15 7.25
CA GLU A 10 -14.28 36.15 7.15
C GLU A 10 -14.69 35.93 5.69
N ASN A 11 -15.00 34.69 5.36
CA ASN A 11 -15.69 34.32 4.13
C ASN A 11 -16.74 33.24 4.44
N SER A 12 -17.37 32.67 3.42
CA SER A 12 -18.43 31.65 3.60
C SER A 12 -17.94 30.29 4.12
N VAL A 13 -16.64 30.07 4.30
CA VAL A 13 -16.04 28.79 4.70
C VAL A 13 -15.36 28.89 6.07
N TYR A 14 -14.59 29.96 6.31
CA TYR A 14 -13.91 30.19 7.58
C TYR A 14 -13.81 31.67 7.96
N SER A 15 -13.59 31.91 9.26
CA SER A 15 -13.18 33.18 9.83
C SER A 15 -11.78 33.06 10.45
N ILE A 16 -11.01 34.15 10.41
CA ILE A 16 -9.76 34.31 11.15
C ILE A 16 -10.09 35.21 12.34
N ARG A 17 -10.02 34.65 13.55
CA ARG A 17 -10.41 35.35 14.79
C ARG A 17 -9.52 34.93 15.94
N ARG A 18 -9.55 35.67 17.04
CA ARG A 18 -8.86 35.26 18.27
C ARG A 18 -9.43 33.94 18.77
N VAL A 19 -8.56 32.97 19.04
CA VAL A 19 -8.98 31.67 19.58
C VAL A 19 -8.68 31.62 21.08
N PRO A 20 -9.66 31.29 21.94
CA PRO A 20 -9.44 31.15 23.37
C PRO A 20 -8.36 30.12 23.70
N GLY A 21 -7.57 30.41 24.74
CA GLY A 21 -6.50 29.54 25.24
C GLY A 21 -5.15 30.25 25.30
N ASN A 22 -4.32 29.84 26.26
CA ASN A 22 -3.03 30.49 26.54
C ASN A 22 -2.15 30.56 25.27
N ASN A 23 -1.91 31.79 24.80
CA ASN A 23 -0.99 32.14 23.71
C ASN A 23 -1.32 31.61 22.30
N LYS A 24 -2.57 31.25 22.00
CA LYS A 24 -2.95 30.85 20.62
C LYS A 24 -3.02 32.01 19.62
N GLY A 25 -3.27 33.23 20.08
CA GLY A 25 -3.42 34.38 19.18
C GLY A 25 -4.63 34.23 18.25
N TYR A 26 -4.41 34.47 16.96
CA TYR A 26 -5.42 34.26 15.91
C TYR A 26 -5.39 32.83 15.38
N GLY A 27 -6.57 32.27 15.11
CA GLY A 27 -6.73 30.98 14.47
C GLY A 27 -7.82 31.01 13.39
N MET A 28 -7.86 29.98 12.56
CA MET A 28 -8.92 29.78 11.57
C MET A 28 -10.02 28.90 12.14
N VAL A 29 -11.27 29.36 12.05
CA VAL A 29 -12.45 28.66 12.56
C VAL A 29 -13.49 28.51 11.45
N ALA A 30 -14.08 27.33 11.32
CA ALA A 30 -15.11 27.06 10.33
C ALA A 30 -16.37 27.89 10.61
N VAL A 31 -16.91 28.61 9.61
CA VAL A 31 -18.18 29.35 9.73
C VAL A 31 -19.39 28.56 9.23
N SER A 32 -19.13 27.43 8.59
CA SER A 32 -20.13 26.47 8.17
C SER A 32 -19.51 25.08 8.21
N LYS A 33 -20.32 24.03 8.10
CA LYS A 33 -19.78 22.67 7.92
C LYS A 33 -18.88 22.62 6.67
N ILE A 34 -17.66 22.09 6.83
CA ILE A 34 -16.69 21.87 5.75
C ILE A 34 -16.61 20.36 5.54
N PRO A 35 -17.14 19.83 4.43
CA PRO A 35 -17.02 18.41 4.11
C PRO A 35 -15.57 17.98 3.92
N LYS A 36 -15.27 16.74 4.30
CA LYS A 36 -13.99 16.09 4.04
C LYS A 36 -13.59 16.20 2.57
N GLY A 37 -12.33 16.56 2.32
CA GLY A 37 -11.76 16.73 0.98
C GLY A 37 -11.95 18.12 0.38
N THR A 38 -12.71 19.01 1.04
CA THR A 38 -12.89 20.40 0.58
C THR A 38 -11.57 21.15 0.66
N ARG A 39 -11.24 21.89 -0.41
CA ARG A 39 -10.15 22.87 -0.40
C ARG A 39 -10.58 24.10 0.41
N ILE A 40 -9.95 24.30 1.55
CA ILE A 40 -10.20 25.41 2.47
C ILE A 40 -9.45 26.67 2.00
N LEU A 41 -8.19 26.50 1.57
CA LEU A 41 -7.32 27.61 1.17
C LEU A 41 -6.45 27.23 -0.03
N ALA A 42 -6.17 28.20 -0.89
CA ALA A 42 -5.09 28.17 -1.88
C ALA A 42 -4.41 29.55 -1.95
N GLU A 43 -3.23 29.67 -1.35
CA GLU A 43 -2.55 30.96 -1.16
C GLU A 43 -1.15 30.94 -1.79
N ALA A 44 -0.79 32.02 -2.51
CA ALA A 44 0.57 32.22 -3.00
C ALA A 44 1.44 32.80 -1.88
N PRO A 45 2.74 32.45 -1.81
CA PRO A 45 3.61 32.97 -0.76
C PRO A 45 3.79 34.48 -0.91
N LEU A 46 3.61 35.23 0.18
CA LEU A 46 3.95 36.65 0.23
C LEU A 46 5.47 36.84 0.14
N ILE A 47 6.22 35.97 0.81
CA ILE A 47 7.68 35.98 0.84
C ILE A 47 8.18 34.56 0.65
N ARG A 48 9.15 34.35 -0.25
CA ARG A 48 9.94 33.11 -0.33
C ARG A 48 11.30 33.31 0.31
N LEU A 49 11.77 32.40 1.14
CA LEU A 49 13.08 32.48 1.80
C LEU A 49 13.77 31.11 1.74
N PRO A 50 15.11 31.06 1.63
CA PRO A 50 15.86 29.82 1.81
C PRO A 50 15.53 29.21 3.18
N ARG A 51 15.41 27.88 3.26
CA ARG A 51 15.18 27.17 4.53
C ARG A 51 16.30 27.40 5.53
N GLU A 52 17.53 27.51 5.03
CA GLU A 52 18.70 27.81 5.84
C GLU A 52 19.08 29.27 5.64
N VAL A 53 18.82 30.08 6.65
CA VAL A 53 19.18 31.50 6.65
C VAL A 53 20.63 31.63 7.12
N GLY A 54 21.56 31.76 6.17
CA GLY A 54 22.98 31.94 6.50
C GLY A 54 23.31 33.28 7.18
N SER A 55 22.57 34.35 6.86
CA SER A 55 22.75 35.68 7.47
C SER A 55 21.41 36.36 7.72
N LYS A 56 21.15 36.68 9.00
CA LYS A 56 19.96 37.42 9.42
C LYS A 56 19.87 38.80 8.78
N TYR A 57 21.00 39.49 8.61
CA TYR A 57 21.04 40.77 7.92
C TYR A 57 20.56 40.66 6.47
N HIS A 58 21.07 39.69 5.71
CA HIS A 58 20.64 39.47 4.33
C HIS A 58 19.17 39.03 4.24
N ALA A 59 18.71 38.19 5.16
CA ALA A 59 17.29 37.81 5.23
C ALA A 59 16.40 39.03 5.46
N ARG A 60 16.74 39.90 6.42
CA ARG A 60 15.99 41.13 6.72
C ARG A 60 15.90 42.06 5.50
N VAL A 61 17.03 42.29 4.82
CA VAL A 61 17.06 43.10 3.59
C VAL A 61 16.19 42.46 2.50
N SER A 62 16.27 41.14 2.34
CA SER A 62 15.45 40.40 1.37
C SER A 62 13.95 40.46 1.67
N ILE A 63 13.57 40.34 2.95
CA ILE A 63 12.18 40.47 3.43
C ILE A 63 11.65 41.86 3.12
N ALA A 64 12.39 42.91 3.53
CA ALA A 64 11.98 44.30 3.28
C ALA A 64 11.82 44.59 1.78
N ALA A 65 12.75 44.13 0.95
CA ALA A 65 12.71 44.31 -0.50
C ALA A 65 11.58 43.52 -1.19
N LYS A 66 11.08 42.44 -0.58
CA LYS A 66 9.91 41.70 -1.09
C LYS A 66 8.61 42.38 -0.67
N LEU A 67 8.50 42.76 0.61
CA LEU A 67 7.33 43.46 1.13
C LEU A 67 7.09 44.80 0.43
N SER A 68 8.15 45.52 0.04
CA SER A 68 8.02 46.81 -0.67
C SER A 68 7.41 46.68 -2.08
N LYS A 69 7.34 45.47 -2.64
CA LYS A 69 6.68 45.20 -3.94
C LYS A 69 5.17 45.03 -3.80
N PHE A 70 4.66 44.90 -2.59
CA PHE A 70 3.23 44.78 -2.30
C PHE A 70 2.68 46.08 -1.72
N PRO A 71 1.36 46.31 -1.85
CA PRO A 71 0.69 47.39 -1.15
C PRO A 71 0.98 47.40 0.38
N PRO A 72 1.02 48.56 1.04
CA PRO A 72 1.41 48.70 2.45
C PRO A 72 0.65 47.79 3.43
N GLU A 73 -0.61 47.46 3.14
CA GLU A 73 -1.46 46.57 3.92
C GLU A 73 -0.89 45.15 4.06
N TYR A 74 -0.17 44.64 3.05
CA TYR A 74 0.49 43.34 3.14
C TYR A 74 1.65 43.36 4.13
N GLY A 75 2.42 44.46 4.15
CA GLY A 75 3.47 44.67 5.15
C GLY A 75 2.91 44.82 6.55
N LYS A 76 1.72 45.44 6.70
CA LYS A 76 0.99 45.49 7.98
C LYS A 76 0.57 44.09 8.41
N GLY A 77 -0.11 43.33 7.54
CA GLY A 77 -0.55 41.96 7.82
C GLY A 77 0.60 41.01 8.16
N TYR A 78 1.74 41.14 7.48
CA TYR A 78 2.96 40.39 7.81
C TYR A 78 3.42 40.67 9.25
N ARG A 79 3.48 41.95 9.65
CA ARG A 79 3.91 42.36 10.99
C ARG A 79 2.94 41.99 12.11
N GLU A 80 1.73 41.57 11.77
CA GLU A 80 0.71 41.04 12.68
C GLU A 80 0.74 39.50 12.80
N LEU A 81 1.61 38.82 12.05
CA LEU A 81 1.84 37.39 12.21
C LEU A 81 2.58 37.10 13.53
N CYS A 82 2.54 35.85 13.97
CA CYS A 82 3.16 35.44 15.23
C CYS A 82 4.68 35.67 15.21
N ASN A 83 5.24 36.18 16.31
CA ASN A 83 6.68 36.25 16.52
C ASN A 83 7.04 35.40 17.75
N ALA A 84 7.56 34.19 17.52
CA ALA A 84 8.01 33.31 18.59
C ALA A 84 9.40 33.70 19.16
N TYR A 85 10.11 34.64 18.54
CA TYR A 85 11.45 35.07 18.95
C TYR A 85 11.51 36.61 19.10
N PRO A 86 10.86 37.17 20.13
CA PRO A 86 10.75 38.63 20.30
C PRO A 86 12.08 39.33 20.57
N ASP A 87 13.08 38.60 21.08
CA ASP A 87 14.43 39.11 21.37
C ASP A 87 15.35 39.13 20.13
N ASP A 88 14.88 38.64 18.98
CA ASP A 88 15.62 38.58 17.72
C ASP A 88 15.19 39.71 16.76
N ASP A 89 15.80 39.81 15.57
CA ASP A 89 15.37 40.75 14.55
C ASP A 89 13.90 40.49 14.17
N LYS A 90 13.02 41.45 14.47
CA LYS A 90 11.56 41.30 14.36
C LYS A 90 11.10 40.76 13.01
N GLU A 91 11.62 41.31 11.92
CA GLU A 91 11.19 40.93 10.57
C GLU A 91 11.64 39.50 10.26
N VAL A 92 12.87 39.13 10.61
CA VAL A 92 13.39 37.76 10.41
C VAL A 92 12.68 36.75 11.32
N ALA A 93 12.45 37.10 12.58
CA ALA A 93 11.81 36.26 13.58
C ALA A 93 10.37 35.89 13.18
N ILE A 94 9.60 36.86 12.67
CA ILE A 94 8.28 36.62 12.09
C ILE A 94 8.37 35.65 10.91
N ALA A 95 9.31 35.86 9.97
CA ALA A 95 9.47 34.97 8.84
C ALA A 95 9.77 33.53 9.27
N LEU A 96 10.73 33.33 10.19
CA LEU A 96 11.13 32.01 10.65
C LEU A 96 10.00 31.30 11.42
N THR A 97 9.23 32.04 12.21
CA THR A 97 8.08 31.50 12.97
C THR A 97 6.98 30.98 12.04
N ASN A 98 6.75 31.64 10.90
CA ASN A 98 5.59 31.42 10.04
C ASN A 98 5.92 30.72 8.70
N ALA A 99 7.19 30.38 8.48
CA ALA A 99 7.65 29.78 7.23
C ALA A 99 7.13 28.34 7.04
N LEU A 100 6.39 28.12 5.95
CA LEU A 100 5.85 26.83 5.55
C LEU A 100 6.61 26.27 4.32
N PRO A 101 6.80 24.95 4.22
CA PRO A 101 7.59 24.35 3.15
C PRO A 101 6.92 24.47 1.78
N LEU A 102 7.68 24.88 0.75
CA LEU A 102 7.22 24.97 -0.65
C LEU A 102 7.40 23.65 -1.40
N GLY A 103 7.05 22.53 -0.75
CA GLY A 103 7.17 21.19 -1.32
C GLY A 103 8.52 20.50 -1.12
N PRO A 104 8.63 19.20 -1.47
CA PRO A 104 9.79 18.37 -1.16
C PRO A 104 11.03 18.69 -2.01
N LYS A 105 10.85 19.25 -3.21
CA LYS A 105 11.95 19.61 -4.13
C LYS A 105 12.52 21.01 -3.89
N SER A 106 11.88 21.81 -3.05
CA SER A 106 12.27 23.19 -2.82
C SER A 106 13.25 23.31 -1.65
N SER A 107 14.34 24.04 -1.84
CA SER A 107 15.23 24.54 -0.77
C SER A 107 14.60 25.69 0.02
N ASP A 108 13.46 26.20 -0.44
CA ASP A 108 12.83 27.39 0.08
C ASP A 108 11.58 27.05 0.93
N SER A 109 11.20 28.04 1.73
CA SER A 109 9.94 28.13 2.47
C SER A 109 9.21 29.42 2.11
N GLY A 110 7.91 29.45 2.33
CA GLY A 110 7.06 30.62 2.10
C GLY A 110 6.47 31.15 3.40
N VAL A 111 6.29 32.47 3.47
CA VAL A 111 5.43 33.11 4.47
C VAL A 111 4.14 33.53 3.80
N PHE A 112 3.03 33.31 4.49
CA PHE A 112 1.67 33.47 3.98
C PHE A 112 0.86 34.31 4.98
N LEU A 113 -0.13 35.07 4.53
CA LEU A 113 -0.92 35.89 5.46
C LEU A 113 -2.03 35.08 6.12
N GLN A 114 -2.71 34.23 5.34
CA GLN A 114 -3.81 33.43 5.84
C GLN A 114 -3.33 32.06 6.33
N ALA A 115 -2.48 31.37 5.56
CA ALA A 115 -2.02 30.03 5.94
C ALA A 115 -1.19 30.00 7.23
N SER A 116 -0.53 31.11 7.57
CA SER A 116 0.19 31.25 8.85
C SER A 116 -0.75 31.44 10.06
N ARG A 117 -2.09 31.46 9.85
CA ARG A 117 -3.11 31.51 10.91
C ARG A 117 -3.70 30.13 11.25
N PHE A 118 -3.33 29.05 10.54
CA PHE A 118 -3.73 27.72 10.96
C PHE A 118 -2.94 27.32 12.20
N ASN A 119 -3.61 27.05 13.31
CA ASN A 119 -2.98 26.60 14.54
C ASN A 119 -2.58 25.12 14.50
N HIS A 120 -1.69 24.74 15.42
CA HIS A 120 -1.23 23.36 15.56
C HIS A 120 -2.24 22.45 16.26
N SER A 121 -2.37 21.22 15.75
CA SER A 121 -2.84 20.07 16.51
C SER A 121 -1.97 18.84 16.21
N CYS A 122 -1.67 18.03 17.24
CA CYS A 122 -1.00 16.74 17.02
C CYS A 122 -1.90 15.74 16.25
N LEU A 123 -3.21 15.99 16.25
CA LEU A 123 -4.21 15.28 15.46
C LEU A 123 -5.00 16.30 14.65
N PRO A 124 -4.47 16.79 13.53
CA PRO A 124 -5.09 17.86 12.77
C PRO A 124 -6.37 17.39 12.06
N ASN A 125 -7.21 18.35 11.71
CA ASN A 125 -8.39 18.15 10.86
C ASN A 125 -8.20 18.69 9.43
N ALA A 126 -7.08 19.37 9.14
CA ALA A 126 -6.69 19.79 7.80
C ALA A 126 -5.25 19.41 7.45
N GLN A 127 -4.93 19.37 6.15
CA GLN A 127 -3.61 19.08 5.61
C GLN A 127 -3.19 20.19 4.66
N GLU A 128 -2.04 20.78 4.93
CA GLU A 128 -1.34 21.70 4.04
C GLU A 128 -0.48 20.95 3.02
N THR A 129 -0.50 21.36 1.77
CA THR A 129 0.36 20.79 0.72
C THR A 129 0.70 21.85 -0.32
N TRP A 130 1.96 21.88 -0.74
CA TRP A 130 2.38 22.70 -1.86
C TRP A 130 1.93 22.10 -3.19
N ASN A 131 1.10 22.84 -3.93
CA ASN A 131 0.66 22.44 -5.26
C ASN A 131 1.57 23.11 -6.31
N GLU A 132 2.46 22.32 -6.93
CA GLU A 132 3.42 22.81 -7.93
C GLU A 132 2.72 23.36 -9.19
N ASN A 133 1.53 22.86 -9.55
CA ASN A 133 0.79 23.35 -10.72
C ASN A 133 0.18 24.74 -10.49
N LEU A 134 -0.21 25.04 -9.26
CA LEU A 134 -0.82 26.32 -8.90
C LEU A 134 0.20 27.35 -8.38
N ASP A 135 1.42 26.90 -8.05
CA ASP A 135 2.43 27.69 -7.34
C ASP A 135 1.89 28.27 -6.01
N LYS A 136 1.08 27.45 -5.31
CA LYS A 136 0.35 27.84 -4.10
C LYS A 136 0.41 26.78 -3.01
N LEU A 137 0.38 27.23 -1.76
CA LEU A 137 0.07 26.35 -0.64
C LEU A 137 -1.43 26.12 -0.62
N THR A 138 -1.84 24.87 -0.67
CA THR A 138 -3.25 24.46 -0.56
C THR A 138 -3.49 23.80 0.79
N VAL A 139 -4.68 23.99 1.35
CA VAL A 139 -5.09 23.34 2.59
C VAL A 139 -6.43 22.66 2.37
N HIS A 140 -6.53 21.36 2.65
CA HIS A 140 -7.75 20.57 2.49
C HIS A 140 -8.20 19.95 3.81
N ALA A 141 -9.51 19.80 3.97
CA ALA A 141 -10.09 19.12 5.13
C ALA A 141 -9.82 17.60 5.08
N CYS A 142 -9.21 17.04 6.12
CA CYS A 142 -8.94 15.60 6.25
C CYS A 142 -10.16 14.82 6.76
N VAL A 143 -11.08 15.52 7.41
CA VAL A 143 -12.35 15.06 8.00
C VAL A 143 -13.43 16.09 7.73
N ASP A 144 -14.67 15.74 8.03
CA ASP A 144 -15.71 16.74 8.16
C ASP A 144 -15.36 17.65 9.36
N ILE A 145 -15.46 18.96 9.16
CA ILE A 145 -15.23 19.99 10.18
C ILE A 145 -16.57 20.69 10.38
N GLU A 146 -17.11 20.63 11.59
CA GLU A 146 -18.39 21.26 11.91
C GLU A 146 -18.22 22.77 12.10
N GLU A 147 -19.33 23.51 11.93
CA GLU A 147 -19.36 24.94 12.20
C GLU A 147 -18.85 25.25 13.63
N GLY A 148 -18.05 26.31 13.76
CA GLY A 148 -17.43 26.73 15.01
C GLY A 148 -16.18 25.93 15.40
N GLN A 149 -15.83 24.84 14.72
CA GLN A 149 -14.59 24.10 14.99
C GLN A 149 -13.35 24.83 14.46
N GLU A 150 -12.29 24.87 15.27
CA GLU A 150 -10.99 25.36 14.83
C GLU A 150 -10.38 24.44 13.77
N ILE A 151 -9.87 25.03 12.69
CA ILE A 151 -9.19 24.35 11.60
C ILE A 151 -7.69 24.34 11.93
N THR A 152 -7.11 23.16 12.02
CA THR A 152 -5.75 22.95 12.50
C THR A 152 -4.93 22.08 11.57
N ILE A 153 -3.64 22.38 11.49
CA ILE A 153 -2.62 21.62 10.75
C ILE A 153 -1.57 21.06 11.72
N ASN A 154 -0.66 20.23 11.24
CA ASN A 154 0.40 19.66 12.06
C ASN A 154 1.77 20.28 11.73
N TYR A 155 2.27 21.12 12.63
CA TYR A 155 3.60 21.73 12.50
C TYR A 155 4.77 20.74 12.60
N LEU A 156 4.54 19.53 13.14
CA LEU A 156 5.59 18.56 13.41
C LEU A 156 5.80 17.60 12.23
N LYS A 157 7.05 17.46 11.81
CA LYS A 157 7.45 16.62 10.66
C LYS A 157 7.57 15.12 10.97
N LYS A 158 7.66 14.75 12.26
CA LYS A 158 7.89 13.37 12.71
C LYS A 158 6.83 12.94 13.71
N LEU A 159 6.53 11.65 13.72
CA LEU A 159 5.81 11.02 14.82
C LEU A 159 6.77 10.85 15.98
N ALA A 160 6.30 11.20 17.17
CA ALA A 160 7.10 11.11 18.39
C ALA A 160 6.15 11.01 19.59
N CYS A 161 6.66 10.57 20.75
CA CYS A 161 5.89 10.57 21.98
C CYS A 161 5.50 12.01 22.40
N ARG A 162 4.53 12.16 23.30
CA ARG A 162 4.04 13.47 23.75
C ARG A 162 5.17 14.34 24.28
N LYS A 163 6.11 13.77 25.03
CA LYS A 163 7.24 14.52 25.59
C LYS A 163 8.03 15.20 24.47
N ASP A 164 8.40 14.46 23.44
CA ASP A 164 9.19 14.97 22.32
C ASP A 164 8.39 15.94 21.46
N ARG A 165 7.09 15.69 21.24
CA ARG A 165 6.21 16.64 20.55
C ARG A 165 6.11 17.97 21.30
N GLN A 166 5.96 17.93 22.62
CA GLN A 166 5.90 19.14 23.46
C GLN A 166 7.23 19.89 23.43
N GLN A 167 8.35 19.16 23.58
CA GLN A 167 9.69 19.77 23.52
C GLN A 167 9.93 20.45 22.17
N ALA A 168 9.61 19.78 21.06
CA ALA A 168 9.78 20.35 19.72
C ALA A 168 8.92 21.62 19.50
N LEU A 169 7.71 21.68 20.04
CA LEU A 169 6.85 22.87 19.95
C LEU A 169 7.33 23.99 20.87
N GLU A 170 7.84 23.66 22.05
CA GLU A 170 8.44 24.63 22.97
C GLU A 170 9.72 25.24 22.38
N ASP A 171 10.57 24.43 21.72
CA ASP A 171 11.83 24.89 21.15
C ASP A 171 11.64 25.73 19.88
N ASN A 172 10.71 25.32 19.01
CA ASN A 172 10.55 25.92 17.68
C ASN A 172 9.39 26.92 17.58
N CYS A 173 8.42 26.85 18.49
CA CYS A 173 7.19 27.66 18.41
C CYS A 173 6.84 28.35 19.74
N ARG A 174 7.58 28.12 20.82
CA ARG A 174 7.38 28.73 22.16
C ARG A 174 5.98 28.55 22.74
N PHE A 175 5.37 27.39 22.53
CA PHE A 175 4.09 27.07 23.17
C PHE A 175 3.98 25.59 23.57
N ARG A 176 3.13 25.34 24.56
CA ARG A 176 2.73 23.99 24.97
C ARG A 176 1.43 23.57 24.31
N CYS A 177 1.44 22.41 23.68
CA CYS A 177 0.27 21.89 22.98
C CYS A 177 -0.78 21.35 23.96
N VAL A 178 -2.03 21.79 23.80
CA VAL A 178 -3.19 21.34 24.59
C VAL A 178 -4.28 20.70 23.74
N CYS A 179 -3.92 20.19 22.54
CA CYS A 179 -4.86 19.45 21.68
C CYS A 179 -5.39 18.19 22.39
N SER A 180 -6.43 17.58 21.83
CA SER A 180 -7.08 16.38 22.38
C SER A 180 -6.09 15.27 22.74
N LEU A 181 -5.09 14.99 21.89
CA LEU A 181 -4.05 14.00 22.20
C LEU A 181 -3.14 14.41 23.37
N CYS A 182 -2.80 15.69 23.49
CA CYS A 182 -1.88 16.18 24.52
C CYS A 182 -2.56 16.40 25.88
N SER A 183 -3.88 16.61 25.88
CA SER A 183 -4.73 16.87 27.05
C SER A 183 -5.51 15.63 27.52
N ALA A 184 -5.41 14.50 26.79
CA ALA A 184 -6.02 13.23 27.19
C ALA A 184 -5.50 12.73 28.55
N SER A 185 -6.21 11.75 29.13
CA SER A 185 -5.82 11.13 30.39
C SER A 185 -4.42 10.51 30.31
N VAL A 186 -3.78 10.27 31.47
CA VAL A 186 -2.43 9.66 31.51
C VAL A 186 -2.41 8.29 30.80
N ALA A 187 -3.45 7.47 30.98
CA ALA A 187 -3.54 6.14 30.37
C ALA A 187 -3.68 6.21 28.84
N GLU A 188 -4.54 7.11 28.34
CA GLU A 188 -4.72 7.34 26.91
C GLU A 188 -3.45 7.89 26.26
N ARG A 189 -2.78 8.85 26.91
CA ARG A 189 -1.50 9.39 26.44
C ARG A 189 -0.42 8.33 26.32
N ARG A 190 -0.26 7.47 27.33
CA ARG A 190 0.69 6.34 27.27
C ARG A 190 0.38 5.38 26.13
N SER A 191 -0.91 5.14 25.87
CA SER A 191 -1.34 4.26 24.78
C SER A 191 -1.11 4.89 23.41
N SER A 192 -1.37 6.19 23.27
CA SER A 192 -1.07 7.00 22.08
C SER A 192 0.43 7.03 21.80
N ASP A 193 1.26 7.31 22.81
CA ASP A 193 2.71 7.37 22.67
C ASP A 193 3.29 6.04 22.16
N LYS A 194 2.87 4.91 22.74
CA LYS A 194 3.25 3.57 22.25
C LYS A 194 2.89 3.36 20.78
N ARG A 195 1.67 3.76 20.36
CA ARG A 195 1.26 3.64 18.95
C ARG A 195 2.09 4.53 18.05
N GLN A 196 2.35 5.78 18.43
CA GLN A 196 3.14 6.70 17.61
C GLN A 196 4.60 6.26 17.46
N GLU A 197 5.20 5.74 18.53
CA GLU A 197 6.54 5.15 18.51
C GLU A 197 6.60 3.92 17.59
N GLU A 198 5.62 3.02 17.69
CA GLU A 198 5.54 1.82 16.83
C GLU A 198 5.35 2.22 15.36
N ILE A 199 4.47 3.18 15.06
CA ILE A 199 4.28 3.71 13.69
C ILE A 199 5.58 4.31 13.16
N GLN A 200 6.30 5.10 13.97
CA GLN A 200 7.55 5.73 13.54
C GLN A 200 8.65 4.70 13.27
N LYS A 201 8.73 3.65 14.10
CA LYS A 201 9.64 2.51 13.89
C LYS A 201 9.32 1.80 12.57
N LEU A 202 8.06 1.39 12.38
CA LEU A 202 7.61 0.71 11.17
C LEU A 202 7.85 1.57 9.92
N TYR A 203 7.58 2.87 9.99
CA TYR A 203 7.84 3.80 8.88
C TYR A 203 9.32 3.78 8.45
N ASN A 204 10.26 3.78 9.41
CA ASN A 204 11.69 3.75 9.11
C ASN A 204 12.12 2.42 8.48
N GLU A 205 11.51 1.30 8.90
CA GLU A 205 11.80 -0.03 8.35
C GLU A 205 11.28 -0.16 6.91
N VAL A 206 10.01 0.20 6.67
CA VAL A 206 9.33 -0.07 5.38
C VAL A 206 9.71 0.88 4.26
N THR A 207 10.28 2.05 4.58
CA THR A 207 10.68 3.05 3.58
C THR A 207 12.06 2.79 2.99
N SER A 208 12.82 1.83 3.53
CA SER A 208 14.13 1.47 2.98
C SER A 208 13.99 0.62 1.70
N THR A 209 14.77 0.94 0.66
CA THR A 209 14.74 0.20 -0.61
C THR A 209 15.03 -1.29 -0.43
N MET A 210 15.86 -1.66 0.56
CA MET A 210 16.18 -3.06 0.84
C MET A 210 15.00 -3.84 1.45
N ALA A 211 14.17 -3.20 2.29
CA ALA A 211 13.09 -3.89 3.00
C ALA A 211 12.08 -4.55 2.05
N ARG A 212 11.74 -3.89 0.93
CA ARG A 212 10.81 -4.44 -0.07
C ARG A 212 11.40 -5.59 -0.92
N HIS A 213 12.72 -5.77 -0.94
CA HIS A 213 13.38 -6.80 -1.75
C HIS A 213 13.75 -8.05 -0.94
N LEU A 214 14.12 -7.91 0.33
CA LEU A 214 14.58 -9.01 1.17
C LEU A 214 13.43 -9.93 1.62
N ASP A 215 12.41 -9.36 2.28
CA ASP A 215 11.21 -10.08 2.70
C ASP A 215 9.97 -9.25 2.38
N PRO A 216 9.39 -9.43 1.18
CA PRO A 216 8.25 -8.63 0.76
C PRO A 216 6.98 -8.95 1.56
N LEU A 217 6.83 -10.16 2.11
CA LEU A 217 5.65 -10.54 2.90
C LEU A 217 5.70 -9.87 4.27
N GLU A 218 6.85 -9.97 4.95
CA GLU A 218 7.07 -9.27 6.22
C GLU A 218 6.90 -7.76 6.05
N ASN A 219 7.45 -7.19 4.97
CA ASN A 219 7.30 -5.76 4.67
C ASN A 219 5.82 -5.37 4.48
N LEU A 220 5.05 -6.20 3.76
CA LEU A 220 3.62 -5.97 3.54
C LEU A 220 2.82 -6.00 4.86
N HIS A 221 3.11 -6.96 5.75
CA HIS A 221 2.50 -7.04 7.08
C HIS A 221 2.89 -5.87 7.99
N LYS A 222 4.14 -5.39 7.93
CA LYS A 222 4.57 -4.17 8.64
C LYS A 222 3.80 -2.94 8.19
N ILE A 223 3.57 -2.81 6.88
CA ILE A 223 2.77 -1.71 6.31
C ILE A 223 1.30 -1.81 6.76
N GLN A 224 0.72 -3.02 6.75
CA GLN A 224 -0.64 -3.24 7.26
C GLN A 224 -0.77 -2.84 8.72
N ARG A 225 0.14 -3.33 9.58
CA ARG A 225 0.19 -3.00 11.00
C ARG A 225 0.31 -1.50 11.21
N MET A 226 1.17 -0.84 10.44
CA MET A 226 1.33 0.61 10.49
C MET A 226 0.01 1.35 10.16
N LEU A 227 -0.73 0.92 9.13
CA LEU A 227 -2.03 1.48 8.76
C LEU A 227 -3.10 1.25 9.84
N GLU A 228 -3.12 0.07 10.49
CA GLU A 228 -4.02 -0.23 11.59
C GLU A 228 -3.76 0.68 12.81
N LEU A 229 -2.50 0.88 13.16
CA LEU A 229 -2.10 1.78 14.23
C LEU A 229 -2.47 3.23 13.91
N MET A 230 -2.22 3.68 12.67
CA MET A 230 -2.65 5.00 12.20
C MET A 230 -4.16 5.18 12.34
N ARG A 231 -4.95 4.16 11.95
CA ARG A 231 -6.41 4.19 12.10
C ARG A 231 -6.82 4.29 13.57
N LYS A 232 -6.23 3.48 14.46
CA LYS A 232 -6.51 3.51 15.91
C LYS A 232 -6.14 4.84 16.55
N GLU A 233 -5.07 5.48 16.08
CA GLU A 233 -4.65 6.81 16.53
C GLU A 233 -5.51 7.94 15.94
N GLY A 234 -6.26 7.66 14.87
CA GLY A 234 -7.04 8.65 14.13
C GLY A 234 -6.21 9.46 13.12
N ILE A 235 -5.02 9.00 12.74
CA ILE A 235 -4.18 9.66 11.74
C ILE A 235 -4.85 9.55 10.36
N ARG A 236 -5.04 10.70 9.71
CA ARG A 236 -5.77 10.83 8.42
C ARG A 236 -5.04 11.68 7.39
N ASP A 237 -3.79 12.00 7.67
CA ASP A 237 -2.99 12.94 6.89
C ASP A 237 -2.15 12.24 5.82
N VAL A 238 -1.18 12.94 5.23
CA VAL A 238 -0.36 12.46 4.10
C VAL A 238 0.38 11.15 4.36
N ARG A 239 0.50 10.70 5.62
CA ARG A 239 1.13 9.43 5.99
C ARG A 239 0.35 8.22 5.50
N VAL A 240 -0.99 8.28 5.51
CA VAL A 240 -1.86 7.17 5.07
C VAL A 240 -1.65 6.85 3.57
N PRO A 241 -1.77 7.81 2.63
CA PRO A 241 -1.47 7.53 1.23
C PRO A 241 -0.01 7.15 0.96
N LYS A 242 0.95 7.61 1.78
CA LYS A 242 2.35 7.15 1.68
C LYS A 242 2.49 5.67 2.03
N ALA A 243 1.80 5.19 3.07
CA ALA A 243 1.81 3.79 3.46
C ALA A 243 1.23 2.89 2.36
N TYR A 244 0.11 3.27 1.75
CA TYR A 244 -0.43 2.54 0.60
C TYR A 244 0.52 2.56 -0.61
N LEU A 245 1.23 3.66 -0.84
CA LEU A 245 2.26 3.70 -1.88
C LEU A 245 3.41 2.72 -1.58
N GLN A 246 3.82 2.54 -0.32
CA GLN A 246 4.81 1.51 0.04
C GLN A 246 4.28 0.08 -0.21
N ALA A 247 3.00 -0.18 0.05
CA ALA A 247 2.39 -1.48 -0.25
C ALA A 247 2.34 -1.73 -1.77
N PHE A 248 1.99 -0.69 -2.55
CA PHE A 248 2.08 -0.72 -4.02
C PHE A 248 3.50 -1.07 -4.48
N LEU A 249 4.53 -0.36 -3.96
CA LEU A 249 5.91 -0.57 -4.34
C LEU A 249 6.40 -1.98 -4.00
N THR A 250 5.95 -2.55 -2.88
CA THR A 250 6.25 -3.93 -2.47
C THR A 250 5.59 -4.93 -3.42
N ALA A 251 4.31 -4.76 -3.76
CA ALA A 251 3.60 -5.66 -4.66
C ALA A 251 4.18 -5.63 -6.09
N ILE A 252 4.36 -4.42 -6.65
CA ILE A 252 4.77 -4.26 -8.05
C ILE A 252 6.21 -4.71 -8.30
N SER A 253 7.10 -4.58 -7.31
CA SER A 253 8.49 -5.07 -7.41
C SER A 253 8.59 -6.59 -7.47
N HIS A 254 7.52 -7.30 -7.09
CA HIS A 254 7.41 -8.75 -7.15
C HIS A 254 6.39 -9.23 -8.19
N GLY A 255 5.97 -8.35 -9.11
CA GLY A 255 5.12 -8.70 -10.25
C GLY A 255 3.64 -8.83 -9.92
N ASP A 256 3.19 -8.47 -8.72
CA ASP A 256 1.80 -8.63 -8.27
C ASP A 256 0.94 -7.44 -8.71
N GLN A 257 0.49 -7.44 -9.96
CA GLN A 257 -0.30 -6.32 -10.50
C GLN A 257 -1.69 -6.23 -9.86
N ALA A 258 -2.30 -7.37 -9.54
CA ALA A 258 -3.63 -7.42 -8.91
C ALA A 258 -3.67 -6.62 -7.61
N ARG A 259 -2.74 -6.89 -6.68
CA ARG A 259 -2.66 -6.14 -5.41
C ARG A 259 -2.13 -4.73 -5.60
N ALA A 260 -1.13 -4.56 -6.47
CA ALA A 260 -0.55 -3.25 -6.74
C ALA A 260 -1.63 -2.25 -7.20
N GLN A 261 -2.51 -2.64 -8.11
CA GLN A 261 -3.60 -1.77 -8.58
C GLN A 261 -4.46 -1.26 -7.42
N ILE A 262 -4.90 -2.16 -6.53
CA ILE A 262 -5.74 -1.82 -5.37
C ILE A 262 -5.00 -0.91 -4.39
N PHE A 263 -3.72 -1.17 -4.12
CA PHE A 263 -2.91 -0.28 -3.27
C PHE A 263 -2.71 1.10 -3.88
N ALA A 264 -2.44 1.18 -5.19
CA ALA A 264 -2.33 2.45 -5.90
C ALA A 264 -3.67 3.22 -5.89
N GLU A 265 -4.80 2.53 -6.04
CA GLU A 265 -6.12 3.14 -5.95
C GLU A 265 -6.41 3.70 -4.54
N ARG A 266 -6.07 2.95 -3.48
CA ARG A 266 -6.19 3.43 -2.09
C ARG A 266 -5.29 4.63 -1.81
N ALA A 267 -4.06 4.62 -2.34
CA ALA A 267 -3.15 5.75 -2.27
C ALA A 267 -3.73 6.97 -3.01
N PHE A 268 -4.24 6.79 -4.23
CA PHE A 268 -4.87 7.82 -5.04
C PHE A 268 -6.08 8.45 -4.34
N LYS A 269 -7.07 7.64 -3.93
CA LYS A 269 -8.30 8.13 -3.26
C LYS A 269 -7.98 8.90 -1.97
N SER A 270 -7.06 8.37 -1.18
CA SER A 270 -6.63 9.02 0.07
C SER A 270 -5.87 10.32 -0.20
N ARG A 271 -4.96 10.34 -1.19
CA ARG A 271 -4.20 11.53 -1.59
C ARG A 271 -5.09 12.62 -2.18
N LYS A 272 -6.05 12.25 -3.04
CA LYS A 272 -7.02 13.18 -3.65
C LYS A 272 -7.79 13.96 -2.59
N THR A 273 -8.18 13.30 -1.50
CA THR A 273 -8.84 13.95 -0.37
C THR A 273 -7.97 15.06 0.25
N LEU A 274 -6.65 14.87 0.30
CA LEU A 274 -5.74 15.77 1.01
C LEU A 274 -5.17 16.90 0.13
N GLU A 275 -5.19 16.74 -1.19
CA GLU A 275 -4.47 17.64 -2.11
C GLU A 275 -5.34 18.14 -3.28
N GLY A 276 -6.52 17.55 -3.52
CA GLY A 276 -7.38 17.85 -4.67
C GLY A 276 -6.93 17.19 -5.97
N ASP A 277 -7.80 17.22 -6.99
CA ASP A 277 -7.57 16.53 -8.28
C ASP A 277 -6.44 17.15 -9.14
N ASP A 278 -6.14 18.42 -8.93
CA ASP A 278 -5.13 19.19 -9.67
C ASP A 278 -3.70 19.03 -9.09
N SER A 279 -3.52 18.26 -8.01
CA SER A 279 -2.19 17.95 -7.47
C SER A 279 -1.40 17.05 -8.43
N PRO A 280 -0.13 17.39 -8.76
CA PRO A 280 0.73 16.52 -9.56
C PRO A 280 0.87 15.10 -8.98
N THR A 281 0.90 14.98 -7.65
CA THR A 281 0.99 13.69 -6.97
C THR A 281 -0.29 12.87 -7.17
N VAL A 282 -1.45 13.52 -7.12
CA VAL A 282 -2.76 12.88 -7.33
C VAL A 282 -2.88 12.38 -8.76
N VAL A 283 -2.48 13.20 -9.74
CA VAL A 283 -2.45 12.80 -11.16
C VAL A 283 -1.55 11.58 -11.36
N LYS A 284 -0.34 11.57 -10.78
CA LYS A 284 0.58 10.44 -10.87
C LYS A 284 0.01 9.16 -10.24
N LEU A 285 -0.58 9.25 -9.05
CA LEU A 285 -1.18 8.09 -8.39
C LEU A 285 -2.40 7.55 -9.15
N LYS A 286 -3.18 8.43 -9.78
CA LYS A 286 -4.28 8.02 -10.67
C LYS A 286 -3.75 7.19 -11.83
N GLN A 287 -2.66 7.62 -12.48
CA GLN A 287 -2.03 6.84 -13.56
C GLN A 287 -1.54 5.48 -13.07
N LEU A 288 -0.90 5.41 -11.90
CA LEU A 288 -0.46 4.14 -11.32
C LEU A 288 -1.62 3.22 -10.95
N SER A 289 -2.78 3.76 -10.56
CA SER A 289 -3.98 2.95 -10.28
C SER A 289 -4.60 2.35 -11.55
N LEU A 290 -4.38 2.96 -12.72
CA LEU A 290 -4.85 2.44 -14.00
C LEU A 290 -3.82 1.50 -14.63
N HIS A 291 -2.55 1.87 -14.54
CA HIS A 291 -1.43 1.21 -15.20
C HIS A 291 -0.28 0.95 -14.21
N PRO A 292 -0.45 0.03 -13.23
CA PRO A 292 0.56 -0.23 -12.20
C PRO A 292 1.91 -0.69 -12.80
N TYR A 293 1.89 -1.40 -13.93
CA TYR A 293 3.07 -1.85 -14.67
C TYR A 293 3.90 -0.73 -15.30
N SER A 294 3.37 0.49 -15.39
CA SER A 294 4.13 1.66 -15.88
C SER A 294 5.21 2.13 -14.90
N HIS A 295 5.22 1.62 -13.66
CA HIS A 295 6.21 1.99 -12.66
C HIS A 295 7.56 1.32 -12.94
N LEU A 296 8.66 2.06 -12.75
CA LEU A 296 10.05 1.60 -12.99
C LEU A 296 10.47 0.36 -12.17
N ASP A 297 9.81 0.12 -11.03
CA ASP A 297 10.07 -1.04 -10.18
C ASP A 297 9.31 -2.30 -10.65
N TYR A 298 8.48 -2.23 -11.70
CA TYR A 298 7.77 -3.41 -12.19
C TYR A 298 8.75 -4.49 -12.68
N ARG A 299 8.52 -5.73 -12.22
CA ARG A 299 9.30 -6.91 -12.58
C ARG A 299 8.33 -8.07 -12.88
N PRO A 300 8.11 -8.44 -14.16
CA PRO A 300 7.06 -9.39 -14.55
C PRO A 300 7.36 -10.85 -14.14
N ASN A 301 8.63 -11.23 -14.05
CA ASN A 301 9.07 -12.61 -13.79
C ASN A 301 9.52 -12.79 -12.34
N GLN A 302 8.61 -12.56 -11.38
CA GLN A 302 8.89 -12.61 -9.95
C GLN A 302 7.90 -13.50 -9.20
N LYS A 303 8.21 -13.78 -7.92
CA LYS A 303 7.50 -14.75 -7.06
C LYS A 303 5.99 -14.51 -6.96
N TRP A 304 5.54 -13.26 -7.08
CA TRP A 304 4.13 -12.89 -6.84
C TRP A 304 3.40 -12.51 -8.12
N ARG A 305 3.91 -12.93 -9.29
CA ARG A 305 3.33 -12.62 -10.59
C ARG A 305 1.81 -12.81 -10.59
N SER A 306 1.12 -11.72 -10.91
CA SER A 306 -0.32 -11.69 -11.16
C SER A 306 -0.63 -10.60 -12.18
N ASN A 307 -1.69 -10.79 -12.94
CA ASN A 307 -2.30 -9.76 -13.78
C ASN A 307 -3.39 -9.04 -13.00
N ILE A 308 -3.77 -7.84 -13.46
CA ILE A 308 -4.86 -7.06 -12.84
C ILE A 308 -6.14 -7.88 -12.72
N GLU A 309 -6.42 -8.72 -13.72
CA GLU A 309 -7.67 -9.47 -13.81
C GLU A 309 -7.75 -10.67 -12.85
N ASP A 310 -6.61 -11.05 -12.26
CA ASP A 310 -6.52 -12.08 -11.23
C ASP A 310 -7.00 -11.57 -9.86
N ALA A 311 -7.34 -10.28 -9.74
CA ALA A 311 -7.94 -9.73 -8.54
C ALA A 311 -9.31 -10.39 -8.28
N PRO A 312 -9.54 -10.97 -7.09
CA PRO A 312 -10.75 -11.73 -6.81
C PRO A 312 -11.97 -10.83 -6.78
N ARG A 313 -13.06 -11.29 -7.41
CA ARG A 313 -14.35 -10.58 -7.48
C ARG A 313 -15.35 -11.19 -6.50
N GLY A 314 -16.23 -10.37 -5.94
CA GLY A 314 -17.32 -10.84 -5.08
C GLY A 314 -16.92 -11.30 -3.68
N LEU A 315 -15.65 -11.11 -3.26
CA LEU A 315 -15.23 -11.39 -1.89
C LEU A 315 -15.92 -10.46 -0.90
N SER A 316 -16.16 -10.97 0.32
CA SER A 316 -16.51 -10.12 1.45
C SER A 316 -15.39 -9.10 1.72
N LYS A 317 -15.71 -7.99 2.39
CA LYS A 317 -14.69 -6.99 2.75
C LYS A 317 -13.55 -7.60 3.58
N SER A 318 -13.86 -8.55 4.47
CA SER A 318 -12.85 -9.20 5.31
C SER A 318 -11.93 -10.09 4.48
N ASP A 319 -12.50 -10.91 3.59
CA ASP A 319 -11.74 -11.82 2.75
C ASP A 319 -10.89 -11.06 1.72
N LEU A 320 -11.39 -9.94 1.21
CA LEU A 320 -10.63 -9.06 0.32
C LEU A 320 -9.44 -8.43 1.05
N GLU A 321 -9.60 -7.97 2.31
CA GLU A 321 -8.45 -7.48 3.08
C GLU A 321 -7.46 -8.61 3.36
N ALA A 322 -7.93 -9.80 3.75
CA ALA A 322 -7.05 -10.94 4.02
C ALA A 322 -6.23 -11.32 2.76
N TRP A 323 -6.88 -11.42 1.61
CA TRP A 323 -6.21 -11.63 0.33
C TRP A 323 -5.24 -10.50 0.00
N LEU A 324 -5.66 -9.23 0.15
CA LEU A 324 -4.85 -8.06 -0.21
C LEU A 324 -3.56 -8.00 0.60
N TRP A 325 -3.62 -8.34 1.87
CA TRP A 325 -2.46 -8.34 2.76
C TRP A 325 -1.71 -9.68 2.81
N ARG A 326 -2.08 -10.65 1.96
CA ARG A 326 -1.51 -12.00 1.96
C ARG A 326 -1.58 -12.66 3.34
N GLN A 327 -2.61 -12.31 4.10
CA GLN A 327 -3.05 -13.03 5.28
C GLN A 327 -3.83 -14.24 4.78
N TYR A 328 -3.10 -15.21 4.26
CA TYR A 328 -3.62 -16.54 4.21
C TYR A 328 -3.91 -16.85 5.67
N ASN A 329 -5.19 -16.97 6.03
CA ASN A 329 -5.53 -17.68 7.24
C ASN A 329 -4.68 -18.95 7.18
N ASP A 330 -4.05 -19.30 8.30
CA ASP A 330 -3.76 -20.69 8.57
C ASP A 330 -5.13 -21.42 8.55
N ARG A 331 -5.74 -21.58 7.37
CA ARG A 331 -6.24 -22.90 7.03
C ARG A 331 -4.97 -23.69 7.19
N GLU A 332 -4.90 -24.47 8.28
CA GLU A 332 -3.85 -25.45 8.51
C GLU A 332 -3.38 -25.93 7.15
N PRO A 333 -2.06 -26.05 6.87
CA PRO A 333 -1.65 -26.80 5.70
C PRO A 333 -2.45 -28.08 5.75
N GLN A 334 -3.48 -28.20 4.90
CA GLN A 334 -4.19 -29.44 4.74
C GLN A 334 -3.13 -30.24 4.04
N PHE A 335 -2.32 -30.94 4.83
CA PHE A 335 -1.48 -32.00 4.33
C PHE A 335 -2.40 -32.77 3.40
N ALA A 336 -2.00 -32.86 2.14
CA ALA A 336 -2.78 -33.62 1.20
C ALA A 336 -2.98 -34.99 1.83
N ASP A 337 -4.23 -35.40 2.06
CA ASP A 337 -4.48 -36.72 2.58
C ASP A 337 -4.05 -37.68 1.48
N LEU A 338 -2.84 -38.25 1.61
CA LEU A 338 -2.28 -39.16 0.62
C LEU A 338 -3.13 -40.42 0.45
N ARG A 339 -4.12 -40.64 1.34
CA ARG A 339 -5.13 -41.70 1.22
C ARG A 339 -6.33 -41.29 0.36
N CYS A 340 -6.51 -40.01 0.05
CA CYS A 340 -7.58 -39.50 -0.81
C CYS A 340 -7.49 -40.15 -2.19
N THR A 341 -8.45 -41.00 -2.53
CA THR A 341 -8.52 -41.67 -3.84
C THR A 341 -8.83 -40.74 -4.99
N GLU A 342 -9.47 -39.59 -4.71
CA GLU A 342 -9.80 -38.62 -5.76
C GLU A 342 -8.58 -37.83 -6.24
N THR A 343 -7.62 -37.55 -5.34
CA THR A 343 -6.37 -36.81 -5.63
C THR A 343 -5.19 -37.74 -5.85
N PHE A 344 -5.16 -38.89 -5.18
CA PHE A 344 -4.10 -39.90 -5.33
C PHE A 344 -4.73 -41.22 -5.78
N PRO A 345 -5.27 -41.33 -7.01
CA PRO A 345 -5.85 -42.58 -7.49
C PRO A 345 -4.81 -43.72 -7.52
N CYS A 346 -5.28 -44.97 -7.40
CA CYS A 346 -4.42 -46.10 -7.73
C CYS A 346 -4.32 -46.24 -9.25
N PHE A 347 -3.40 -47.06 -9.76
CA PHE A 347 -3.19 -47.19 -11.21
C PHE A 347 -4.50 -47.53 -11.96
N ASN A 348 -5.33 -48.41 -11.41
CA ASN A 348 -6.59 -48.82 -12.04
C ASN A 348 -7.66 -47.74 -12.08
N ASP A 349 -7.57 -46.72 -11.21
CA ASP A 349 -8.52 -45.62 -11.14
C ASP A 349 -8.06 -44.40 -11.97
N LEU A 350 -6.92 -44.50 -12.66
CA LEU A 350 -6.46 -43.45 -13.56
C LEU A 350 -7.38 -43.34 -14.79
N PRO A 351 -7.60 -42.12 -15.30
CA PRO A 351 -8.32 -41.93 -16.56
C PRO A 351 -7.58 -42.60 -17.72
N GLY A 352 -8.31 -43.23 -18.63
CA GLY A 352 -7.76 -43.74 -19.88
C GLY A 352 -7.24 -42.63 -20.80
N GLU A 353 -6.21 -42.93 -21.61
CA GLU A 353 -5.66 -41.98 -22.57
C GLU A 353 -6.68 -41.52 -23.61
N ASN A 354 -7.73 -42.31 -23.92
CA ASN A 354 -8.79 -41.91 -24.84
C ASN A 354 -10.14 -41.72 -24.13
N GLU A 355 -10.15 -41.69 -22.79
CA GLU A 355 -11.37 -41.63 -21.99
C GLU A 355 -11.73 -40.19 -21.60
N ALA A 356 -12.88 -39.69 -22.06
CA ALA A 356 -13.46 -38.43 -21.61
C ALA A 356 -14.13 -38.57 -20.24
N SER A 357 -13.35 -38.83 -19.20
CA SER A 357 -13.88 -39.00 -17.84
C SER A 357 -14.31 -37.65 -17.24
N THR A 358 -15.62 -37.48 -17.04
CA THR A 358 -16.22 -36.31 -16.36
C THR A 358 -15.81 -36.18 -14.88
N GLU A 359 -15.17 -37.22 -14.32
CA GLU A 359 -14.61 -37.19 -12.98
C GLU A 359 -13.30 -36.38 -12.91
N PHE A 360 -12.47 -36.48 -13.95
CA PHE A 360 -11.15 -35.84 -14.02
C PHE A 360 -11.17 -34.56 -14.84
N TYR A 361 -12.05 -34.47 -15.84
CA TYR A 361 -12.10 -33.38 -16.80
C TYR A 361 -13.46 -32.67 -16.83
N GLU A 362 -13.44 -31.36 -17.11
CA GLU A 362 -14.63 -30.57 -17.44
C GLU A 362 -14.55 -30.06 -18.88
N ALA A 363 -15.68 -30.06 -19.59
CA ALA A 363 -15.74 -29.56 -20.97
C ALA A 363 -15.62 -28.03 -21.00
N THR A 364 -14.67 -27.51 -21.76
CA THR A 364 -14.49 -26.07 -21.98
C THR A 364 -15.19 -25.58 -23.24
N ASP A 365 -15.32 -26.43 -24.25
CA ASP A 365 -16.18 -26.25 -25.41
C ASP A 365 -16.58 -27.61 -26.01
N ALA A 366 -17.16 -27.63 -27.22
CA ALA A 366 -17.61 -28.85 -27.88
C ALA A 366 -16.47 -29.83 -28.24
N PHE A 367 -15.21 -29.38 -28.20
CA PHE A 367 -14.04 -30.12 -28.67
C PHE A 367 -12.86 -30.08 -27.70
N ASN A 368 -13.00 -29.46 -26.53
CA ASN A 368 -11.92 -29.30 -25.56
C ASN A 368 -12.41 -29.54 -24.13
N CYS A 369 -11.51 -30.04 -23.30
CA CYS A 369 -11.75 -30.25 -21.87
C CYS A 369 -10.49 -30.01 -21.06
N THR A 370 -10.66 -29.50 -19.83
CA THR A 370 -9.57 -29.18 -18.91
C THR A 370 -9.68 -29.98 -17.63
N PRO A 371 -8.56 -30.30 -16.95
CA PRO A 371 -8.58 -30.93 -15.63
C PRO A 371 -9.45 -30.15 -14.64
N LYS A 372 -10.46 -30.81 -14.07
CA LYS A 372 -11.35 -30.25 -13.05
C LYS A 372 -10.75 -30.33 -11.65
N LYS A 373 -9.82 -31.28 -11.45
CA LYS A 373 -9.11 -31.54 -10.19
C LYS A 373 -7.64 -31.87 -10.46
N ILE A 374 -6.83 -31.87 -9.41
CA ILE A 374 -5.46 -32.40 -9.46
C ILE A 374 -5.52 -33.89 -9.11
N TRP A 375 -4.84 -34.73 -9.89
CA TRP A 375 -4.57 -36.11 -9.51
C TRP A 375 -3.10 -36.47 -9.71
N VAL A 376 -2.59 -37.36 -8.87
CA VAL A 376 -1.18 -37.75 -8.81
C VAL A 376 -1.09 -39.25 -8.57
N LEU A 377 -0.35 -39.97 -9.42
CA LEU A 377 0.03 -41.36 -9.12
C LEU A 377 1.24 -41.35 -8.18
N LEU A 378 1.10 -42.06 -7.07
CA LEU A 378 2.18 -42.34 -6.13
C LEU A 378 2.49 -43.83 -6.16
N GLY A 379 3.77 -44.18 -6.17
CA GLY A 379 4.19 -45.56 -5.97
C GLY A 379 5.64 -45.66 -5.53
N ASP A 380 5.94 -46.69 -4.77
CA ASP A 380 7.31 -47.00 -4.38
C ASP A 380 7.97 -47.87 -5.43
N VAL A 381 9.12 -47.43 -5.95
CA VAL A 381 9.84 -48.11 -7.01
C VAL A 381 10.51 -49.36 -6.43
N LEU A 382 10.00 -50.53 -6.82
CA LEU A 382 10.54 -51.83 -6.44
C LEU A 382 11.68 -52.24 -7.37
N GLU A 383 11.48 -52.08 -8.67
CA GLU A 383 12.45 -52.47 -9.70
C GLU A 383 12.48 -51.41 -10.81
N VAL A 384 13.67 -51.17 -11.37
CA VAL A 384 13.88 -50.29 -12.53
C VAL A 384 14.37 -51.19 -13.66
N ASP A 385 13.58 -51.28 -14.72
CA ASP A 385 13.91 -52.06 -15.92
C ASP A 385 14.48 -51.13 -17.00
N GLU A 386 15.49 -51.59 -17.73
CA GLU A 386 15.97 -50.88 -18.92
C GLU A 386 14.95 -51.08 -20.06
N GLY A 387 14.13 -50.05 -20.33
CA GLY A 387 13.17 -50.04 -21.42
C GLY A 387 13.82 -49.89 -22.81
N GLU A 388 13.16 -50.38 -23.85
CA GLU A 388 13.57 -50.10 -25.24
C GLU A 388 13.19 -48.66 -25.63
N GLY A 389 14.05 -47.96 -26.39
CA GLY A 389 13.69 -46.68 -27.02
C GLY A 389 13.72 -45.43 -26.14
N GLY A 390 14.17 -45.51 -24.89
CA GLY A 390 14.30 -44.35 -23.99
C GLY A 390 13.11 -44.12 -23.05
N ASP A 391 12.12 -45.02 -23.05
CA ASP A 391 11.01 -45.04 -22.09
C ASP A 391 11.46 -45.65 -20.75
N LEU A 392 10.94 -45.10 -19.64
CA LEU A 392 11.29 -45.57 -18.29
C LEU A 392 10.31 -46.66 -17.87
N GLN A 393 10.81 -47.89 -17.75
CA GLN A 393 10.01 -48.99 -17.22
C GLN A 393 10.37 -49.20 -15.74
N VAL A 394 9.35 -49.15 -14.89
CA VAL A 394 9.52 -49.38 -13.44
C VAL A 394 8.42 -50.29 -12.93
N THR A 395 8.75 -51.19 -12.02
CA THR A 395 7.74 -51.86 -11.20
C THR A 395 7.53 -51.05 -9.94
N ILE A 396 6.32 -50.51 -9.77
CA ILE A 396 5.94 -49.74 -8.59
C ILE A 396 4.98 -50.55 -7.71
N GLU A 397 5.08 -50.38 -6.40
CA GLU A 397 4.00 -50.69 -5.48
C GLU A 397 3.10 -49.46 -5.35
N ASP A 398 1.86 -49.55 -5.84
CA ASP A 398 0.90 -48.47 -5.67
C ASP A 398 0.38 -48.39 -4.22
N LYS A 399 -0.39 -47.34 -3.91
CA LYS A 399 -0.97 -47.14 -2.58
C LYS A 399 -1.90 -48.26 -2.06
N ASN A 400 -2.34 -49.16 -2.94
CA ASN A 400 -3.18 -50.31 -2.58
C ASN A 400 -2.33 -51.59 -2.42
N TRP A 401 -1.01 -51.46 -2.29
CA TRP A 401 -0.05 -52.56 -2.17
C TRP A 401 -0.08 -53.48 -3.40
N LYS A 402 -0.41 -52.93 -4.57
CA LYS A 402 -0.34 -53.67 -5.83
C LYS A 402 0.95 -53.36 -6.54
N MET A 403 1.66 -54.42 -6.92
CA MET A 403 2.78 -54.33 -7.83
C MET A 403 2.26 -54.12 -9.24
N VAL A 404 2.57 -52.96 -9.81
CA VAL A 404 2.18 -52.57 -11.17
C VAL A 404 3.47 -52.30 -11.95
N PRO A 405 3.78 -53.08 -12.99
CA PRO A 405 4.79 -52.68 -13.95
C PRO A 405 4.21 -51.52 -14.76
N VAL A 406 4.86 -50.37 -14.69
CA VAL A 406 4.45 -49.12 -15.33
C VAL A 406 5.52 -48.70 -16.32
N LEU A 407 5.15 -48.69 -17.60
CA LEU A 407 5.92 -48.00 -18.63
C LEU A 407 5.56 -46.51 -18.63
N ILE A 408 6.52 -45.65 -18.35
CA ILE A 408 6.33 -44.20 -18.30
C ILE A 408 6.91 -43.60 -19.57
N ARG A 409 6.04 -42.98 -20.37
CA ARG A 409 6.45 -42.23 -21.55
C ARG A 409 6.11 -40.75 -21.46
N ALA A 410 6.95 -39.95 -22.11
CA ALA A 410 6.61 -38.58 -22.45
C ALA A 410 5.66 -38.57 -23.66
N SER A 411 4.67 -37.68 -23.67
CA SER A 411 3.91 -37.39 -24.89
C SER A 411 4.84 -36.85 -25.99
N GLU A 412 4.34 -36.72 -27.23
CA GLU A 412 5.07 -36.11 -28.35
C GLU A 412 5.58 -34.68 -28.08
N PHE A 413 5.13 -34.05 -26.98
CA PHE A 413 5.51 -32.71 -26.54
C PHE A 413 6.31 -32.69 -25.22
N GLY A 414 6.50 -33.83 -24.56
CA GLY A 414 7.21 -33.94 -23.27
C GLY A 414 8.72 -34.14 -23.43
N GLN A 415 9.47 -33.91 -22.34
CA GLN A 415 10.90 -34.28 -22.29
C GLN A 415 11.07 -35.71 -21.80
N THR A 416 11.97 -36.47 -22.42
CA THR A 416 12.36 -37.81 -21.96
C THR A 416 12.96 -37.75 -20.56
N PHE A 417 12.55 -38.65 -19.67
CA PHE A 417 13.07 -38.75 -18.31
C PHE A 417 14.57 -39.07 -18.29
N ASP A 418 15.30 -38.47 -17.35
CA ASP A 418 16.67 -38.89 -17.03
C ASP A 418 16.62 -40.16 -16.17
N HIS A 419 16.78 -41.31 -16.83
CA HIS A 419 16.82 -42.64 -16.21
C HIS A 419 17.80 -42.75 -15.03
N SER A 420 18.86 -41.94 -15.01
CA SER A 420 19.85 -41.96 -13.93
C SER A 420 19.33 -41.44 -12.58
N THR A 421 18.16 -40.78 -12.58
CA THR A 421 17.55 -40.16 -11.40
C THR A 421 16.63 -41.10 -10.62
N VAL A 422 16.14 -42.17 -11.23
CA VAL A 422 15.20 -43.12 -10.61
C VAL A 422 15.95 -44.33 -10.07
N LYS A 423 15.72 -44.65 -8.79
CA LYS A 423 16.40 -45.75 -8.09
C LYS A 423 15.39 -46.58 -7.33
N THR A 424 15.60 -47.90 -7.29
CA THR A 424 14.91 -48.80 -6.36
C THR A 424 14.91 -48.24 -4.94
N GLY A 425 13.75 -48.28 -4.29
CA GLY A 425 13.52 -47.70 -2.95
C GLY A 425 13.17 -46.21 -2.95
N SER A 426 13.03 -45.57 -4.11
CA SER A 426 12.52 -44.20 -4.22
C SER A 426 11.01 -44.22 -4.41
N THR A 427 10.32 -43.16 -3.98
CA THR A 427 8.90 -42.94 -4.32
C THR A 427 8.82 -42.15 -5.62
N ILE A 428 8.04 -42.63 -6.58
CA ILE A 428 7.70 -41.89 -7.80
C ILE A 428 6.45 -41.04 -7.57
N VAL A 429 6.47 -39.82 -8.11
CA VAL A 429 5.36 -38.86 -8.03
C VAL A 429 5.07 -38.39 -9.45
N ILE A 430 3.97 -38.85 -10.02
CA ILE A 430 3.59 -38.52 -11.40
C ILE A 430 2.33 -37.67 -11.36
N PRO A 431 2.40 -36.36 -11.67
CA PRO A 431 1.22 -35.50 -11.74
C PRO A 431 0.47 -35.68 -13.06
N PHE A 432 -0.86 -35.69 -12.99
CA PHE A 432 -1.77 -35.84 -14.14
C PHE A 432 -1.51 -37.03 -15.09
N PRO A 433 -1.18 -38.25 -14.60
CA PRO A 433 -0.98 -39.39 -15.48
C PRO A 433 -2.31 -39.85 -16.07
N VAL A 434 -2.26 -40.35 -17.30
CA VAL A 434 -3.34 -41.10 -17.96
C VAL A 434 -2.85 -42.49 -18.29
N LYS A 435 -3.72 -43.50 -18.26
CA LYS A 435 -3.35 -44.87 -18.67
C LYS A 435 -3.09 -44.89 -20.16
N ASP A 436 -1.97 -45.49 -20.55
CA ASP A 436 -1.74 -45.80 -21.94
C ASP A 436 -2.66 -46.92 -22.43
N GLU A 437 -3.52 -46.61 -23.39
CA GLU A 437 -4.43 -47.57 -24.02
C GLU A 437 -3.93 -48.04 -25.39
N ASN A 438 -2.83 -47.48 -25.89
CA ASN A 438 -2.37 -47.67 -27.26
C ASN A 438 -1.36 -48.84 -27.40
N MET A 439 -0.92 -49.46 -26.30
CA MET A 439 0.02 -50.59 -26.31
C MET A 439 -0.59 -51.90 -25.77
N PRO A 440 -0.54 -52.99 -26.54
CA PRO A 440 -0.87 -54.32 -26.03
C PRO A 440 0.30 -54.85 -25.19
N GLY A 441 0.09 -55.04 -23.88
CA GLY A 441 1.08 -55.68 -23.01
C GLY A 441 1.15 -55.08 -21.59
N ILE A 442 2.31 -54.50 -21.27
CA ILE A 442 2.60 -53.92 -19.94
C ILE A 442 1.73 -52.68 -19.73
N PRO A 443 1.05 -52.54 -18.58
CA PRO A 443 0.31 -51.33 -18.25
C PRO A 443 1.21 -50.09 -18.31
N GLY A 444 0.82 -49.06 -19.06
CA GLY A 444 1.61 -47.83 -19.20
C GLY A 444 0.90 -46.61 -18.63
N VAL A 445 1.67 -45.56 -18.36
CA VAL A 445 1.14 -44.19 -18.19
C VAL A 445 1.82 -43.22 -19.15
N VAL A 446 1.03 -42.26 -19.63
CA VAL A 446 1.53 -41.15 -20.44
C VAL A 446 1.55 -39.89 -19.57
N ILE A 447 2.65 -39.13 -19.63
CA ILE A 447 2.81 -37.84 -18.96
C ILE A 447 2.87 -36.69 -19.98
N ASP A 448 2.66 -35.46 -19.50
CA ASP A 448 2.76 -34.21 -20.31
C ASP A 448 1.86 -34.16 -21.55
N LYS A 449 0.70 -34.82 -21.54
CA LYS A 449 -0.30 -34.66 -22.62
C LYS A 449 -0.94 -33.27 -22.52
N GLN A 450 -0.94 -32.48 -23.60
CA GLN A 450 -1.71 -31.23 -23.63
C GLN A 450 -3.21 -31.54 -23.49
N ASN A 451 -3.88 -30.78 -22.62
CA ASN A 451 -5.28 -30.92 -22.22
C ASN A 451 -6.28 -30.56 -23.34
N GLY A 452 -6.21 -31.22 -24.49
CA GLY A 452 -7.14 -31.06 -25.61
C GLY A 452 -7.46 -32.41 -26.23
N PHE A 453 -8.49 -33.09 -25.73
CA PHE A 453 -9.04 -34.26 -26.41
C PHE A 453 -9.93 -33.81 -27.56
N LYS A 454 -9.68 -34.29 -28.78
CA LYS A 454 -10.70 -34.21 -29.84
C LYS A 454 -11.73 -35.31 -29.63
N TYR A 455 -13.01 -34.96 -29.61
CA TYR A 455 -14.07 -35.95 -29.84
C TYR A 455 -13.89 -36.51 -31.26
N GLU A 456 -13.44 -37.75 -31.40
CA GLU A 456 -13.78 -38.52 -32.59
C GLU A 456 -15.25 -38.89 -32.48
N THR A 457 -16.08 -38.15 -33.22
CA THR A 457 -17.46 -38.56 -33.44
C THR A 457 -17.45 -39.65 -34.50
N ASP A 458 -17.42 -40.90 -34.06
CA ASP A 458 -17.85 -42.02 -34.89
C ASP A 458 -19.34 -41.80 -35.21
N ALA A 459 -19.61 -41.23 -36.38
CA ALA A 459 -20.89 -41.36 -37.05
C ALA A 459 -20.77 -42.50 -38.07
N PRO A 460 -21.72 -43.46 -38.09
CA PRO A 460 -21.68 -44.63 -38.97
C PRO A 460 -21.82 -44.31 -40.46
#